data_AF-A0A3Q8V560-F1
#
_entry.id   AF-A0A3Q8V560-F1
#
_cell.length_a   1.000
_cell.length_b   1.000
_cell.length_c   1.000
_cell.angle_alpha   90.00
_cell.angle_beta   90.00
_cell.angle_gamma   90.00
#
_symmetry.space_group_name_H-M   'P 1'
#
loop_
_entity.id
_entity.type
_entity.pdbx_description
1 polymer ?
#
loop_
_entity_poly.entity_id
_entity_poly.type
_entity_poly.pdbx_seq_one_letter_code
_entity_poly.pdbx_strand_id
1 'polypeptide(L)'
;MADPLVELSASGSFLVARVRGEMDYVTAPAFRPQFRELIARGGRFIVLDLSGVSFCDSVGLGVLIGAWRQADAAGAARWPEAGRGSVPGVDQGAAEGDLA
;
A
#
# COMPACT_ATOMS: atom_id res chain seq x y z
N MET A 1 11.43 -12.19 -13.98
CA MET A 1 11.38 -11.79 -12.57
C MET A 1 11.04 -10.32 -12.58
N ALA A 2 9.80 -9.95 -12.24
CA ALA A 2 9.35 -8.57 -12.33
C ALA A 2 9.83 -7.79 -11.10
N ASP A 3 10.39 -6.60 -11.32
CA ASP A 3 10.75 -5.74 -10.20
C ASP A 3 9.48 -5.33 -9.43
N PRO A 4 9.50 -5.40 -8.09
CA PRO A 4 8.38 -4.94 -7.27
C PRO A 4 8.22 -3.44 -7.43
N LEU A 5 7.06 -3.02 -7.94
CA LEU A 5 6.73 -1.61 -8.15
C LEU A 5 5.68 -1.15 -7.13
N VAL A 6 5.94 0.00 -6.52
CA VAL A 6 4.98 0.72 -5.67
C VAL A 6 4.77 2.11 -6.23
N GLU A 7 3.57 2.37 -6.73
CA GLU A 7 3.12 3.68 -7.20
C GLU A 7 2.32 4.36 -6.09
N LEU A 8 2.57 5.65 -5.84
CA LEU A 8 1.87 6.42 -4.81
C LEU A 8 0.91 7.43 -5.43
N SER A 9 -0.32 7.44 -4.94
CA SER A 9 -1.32 8.46 -5.27
C SER A 9 -1.92 9.02 -3.99
N ALA A 10 -2.01 10.35 -3.90
CA ALA A 10 -2.62 11.04 -2.77
C ALA A 10 -4.04 11.46 -3.13
N SER A 11 -5.00 11.17 -2.24
CA SER A 11 -6.38 11.63 -2.39
C SER A 11 -6.97 12.03 -1.04
N GLY A 12 -7.08 13.33 -0.80
CA GLY A 12 -7.56 13.87 0.48
C GLY A 12 -6.74 13.35 1.66
N SER A 13 -7.40 12.70 2.61
CA SER A 13 -6.77 12.11 3.80
C SER A 13 -6.13 10.74 3.55
N PHE A 14 -6.18 10.22 2.31
CA PHE A 14 -5.66 8.91 1.95
C PHE A 14 -4.39 9.00 1.12
N LEU A 15 -3.49 8.05 1.35
CA LEU A 15 -2.35 7.74 0.50
C LEU A 15 -2.54 6.31 -0.02
N VAL A 16 -2.82 6.17 -1.32
CA VAL A 16 -2.96 4.87 -1.98
C VAL A 16 -1.58 4.46 -2.50
N ALA A 17 -1.08 3.32 -2.01
CA ALA A 17 0.11 2.67 -2.52
C ALA A 17 -0.32 1.46 -3.35
N ARG A 18 -0.22 1.59 -4.68
CA ARG A 18 -0.54 0.53 -5.62
C ARG A 18 0.68 -0.36 -5.79
N VAL A 19 0.51 -1.62 -5.41
CA VAL A 19 1.56 -2.63 -5.45
C VAL A 19 1.35 -3.50 -6.69
N ARG A 20 2.41 -3.68 -7.48
CA ARG A 20 2.41 -4.52 -8.67
C ARG A 20 3.51 -5.58 -8.62
N GLY A 21 3.27 -6.68 -9.31
CA GLY A 21 4.22 -7.78 -9.46
C GLY A 21 3.97 -8.90 -8.43
N GLU A 22 5.05 -9.54 -8.00
CA GLU A 22 4.99 -10.66 -7.07
C GLU A 22 5.38 -10.19 -5.66
N MET A 23 4.77 -10.79 -4.64
CA MET A 23 5.11 -10.62 -3.23
C MET A 23 5.62 -11.94 -2.67
N ASP A 24 6.91 -12.19 -2.87
CA ASP A 24 7.57 -13.43 -2.47
C ASP A 24 8.83 -13.17 -1.63
N TYR A 25 9.58 -14.23 -1.35
CA TYR A 25 10.87 -14.14 -0.67
C TYR A 25 11.88 -13.22 -1.36
N VAL A 26 11.90 -13.16 -2.69
CA VAL A 26 12.85 -12.36 -3.49
C VAL A 26 12.49 -10.88 -3.43
N THR A 27 11.21 -10.54 -3.52
CA THR A 27 10.74 -9.15 -3.52
C THR A 27 10.53 -8.57 -2.11
N ALA A 28 10.35 -9.42 -1.09
CA ALA A 28 10.11 -8.99 0.29
C ALA A 28 11.14 -7.99 0.86
N PRO A 29 12.46 -8.14 0.61
CA PRO A 29 13.46 -7.16 1.04
C PRO A 29 13.23 -5.75 0.47
N ALA A 30 12.62 -5.62 -0.71
CA ALA A 30 12.32 -4.33 -1.33
C ALA A 30 11.07 -3.67 -0.73
N PHE A 31 10.02 -4.45 -0.44
CA PHE A 31 8.76 -3.91 0.12
C PHE A 31 8.87 -3.45 1.57
N ARG A 32 9.64 -4.16 2.41
CA ARG A 32 9.79 -3.84 3.84
C ARG A 32 10.20 -2.39 4.12
N PRO A 33 11.29 -1.85 3.53
CA PRO A 33 11.69 -0.46 3.77
C PRO A 33 10.70 0.53 3.16
N GLN A 34 10.11 0.24 1.99
CA GLN A 34 9.13 1.11 1.36
C GLN A 34 7.88 1.28 2.22
N PHE A 35 7.29 0.19 2.72
CA PHE A 35 6.12 0.27 3.59
C PHE A 35 6.43 0.96 4.92
N ARG A 36 7.61 0.72 5.50
CA ARG A 36 8.05 1.44 6.70
C ARG A 36 8.12 2.94 6.47
N GLU A 37 8.72 3.36 5.36
CA GLU A 37 8.82 4.77 4.98
C GLU A 37 7.43 5.40 4.78
N LEU A 38 6.51 4.69 4.12
CA LEU A 38 5.13 5.15 3.95
C LEU A 38 4.43 5.38 5.29
N ILE A 39 4.58 4.43 6.23
CA ILE A 39 4.00 4.53 7.58
C ILE A 39 4.64 5.69 8.35
N ALA A 40 5.96 5.85 8.26
CA ALA A 40 6.71 6.89 8.96
C ALA A 40 6.33 8.31 8.50
N ARG A 41 5.93 8.50 7.24
CA ARG A 41 5.45 9.79 6.72
C ARG A 41 4.21 10.32 7.45
N GLY A 42 3.42 9.43 8.06
CA GLY A 42 2.29 9.79 8.91
C GLY A 42 1.24 10.69 8.24
N GLY A 43 0.30 11.19 9.05
CA GLY A 43 -0.66 12.23 8.66
C GLY A 43 -1.74 11.84 7.64
N ARG A 44 -1.73 10.61 7.12
CA ARG A 44 -2.69 10.08 6.15
C ARG A 44 -3.00 8.61 6.42
N PHE A 45 -4.21 8.19 6.06
CA PHE A 45 -4.60 6.77 6.03
C PHE A 45 -3.94 6.10 4.82
N ILE A 46 -3.21 5.02 5.04
CA ILE A 46 -2.51 4.31 3.96
C ILE A 46 -3.40 3.17 3.48
N VAL A 47 -3.64 3.13 2.17
CA VAL A 47 -4.35 2.03 1.53
C VAL A 47 -3.40 1.31 0.60
N LEU A 48 -3.24 0.01 0.82
CA LEU A 48 -2.49 -0.84 -0.09
C LEU A 48 -3.45 -1.40 -1.14
N ASP A 49 -3.31 -0.94 -2.37
CA ASP A 49 -4.00 -1.53 -3.52
C ASP A 49 -3.15 -2.68 -4.06
N LEU A 50 -3.60 -3.90 -3.77
CA LEU A 50 -2.93 -5.14 -4.18
C LEU A 50 -3.53 -5.75 -5.46
N SER A 51 -4.42 -5.03 -6.17
CA SER A 51 -5.06 -5.54 -7.39
C SER A 51 -4.07 -5.87 -8.51
N GLY A 52 -2.89 -5.24 -8.49
CA GLY A 52 -1.79 -5.51 -9.42
C GLY A 52 -0.82 -6.61 -8.97
N VAL A 53 -1.04 -7.25 -7.81
CA VAL A 53 -0.21 -8.33 -7.30
C VAL A 53 -0.63 -9.66 -7.92
N SER A 54 0.25 -10.28 -8.71
CA SER A 54 -0.04 -11.54 -9.41
C SER A 54 0.18 -12.79 -8.55
N PHE A 55 1.02 -12.69 -7.51
CA PHE A 55 1.34 -13.80 -6.61
C PHE A 55 1.76 -13.28 -5.23
N CYS A 56 1.40 -14.01 -4.18
CA CYS A 56 1.81 -13.71 -2.80
C CYS A 56 2.02 -15.03 -2.02
N ASP A 57 3.23 -15.25 -1.49
CA ASP A 57 3.53 -16.38 -0.60
C ASP A 57 3.42 -15.99 0.89
N SER A 58 3.83 -16.89 1.79
CA SER A 58 3.81 -16.63 3.23
C SER A 58 4.80 -15.54 3.66
N VAL A 59 5.91 -15.36 2.93
CA VAL A 59 6.89 -14.30 3.18
C VAL A 59 6.31 -12.96 2.79
N GLY A 60 5.66 -12.87 1.62
CA GLY A 60 4.91 -11.70 1.16
C GLY A 60 3.82 -11.29 2.13
N LEU A 61 3.00 -12.25 2.60
CA LEU A 61 1.99 -12.01 3.63
C LEU A 61 2.63 -11.48 4.93
N GLY A 62 3.78 -12.03 5.33
CA GLY A 62 4.53 -11.57 6.50
C GLY A 62 5.00 -10.10 6.38
N VAL A 63 5.29 -9.62 5.17
CA VAL A 63 5.58 -8.21 4.92
C VAL A 63 4.34 -7.34 5.17
N LEU A 64 3.18 -7.75 4.65
CA LEU A 64 1.92 -7.01 4.83
C LEU A 64 1.50 -6.96 6.30
N ILE A 65 1.55 -8.09 7.00
CA ILE A 65 1.23 -8.16 8.44
C ILE A 65 2.21 -7.29 9.24
N GLY A 66 3.50 -7.33 8.89
CA GLY A 66 4.51 -6.49 9.52
C GLY A 66 4.25 -4.99 9.32
N ALA A 67 3.82 -4.59 8.12
CA ALA A 67 3.43 -3.21 7.82
C ALA A 67 2.17 -2.82 8.62
N TRP A 68 1.14 -3.66 8.66
CA TRP A 68 -0.08 -3.40 9.43
C TRP A 68 0.22 -3.21 10.93
N ARG A 69 1.05 -4.07 11.53
CA ARG A 69 1.44 -3.94 12.95
C ARG A 69 2.20 -2.64 13.23
N GLN A 70 3.06 -2.21 12.32
CA GLN A 70 3.77 -0.92 12.43
C GLN A 70 2.78 0.25 12.32
N ALA A 71 1.84 0.19 11.39
CA ALA A 71 0.81 1.20 11.22
C ALA A 71 -0.13 1.26 12.44
N ASP A 72 -0.51 0.13 13.02
CA ASP A 72 -1.36 0.05 14.21
C ASP A 72 -0.66 0.64 15.44
N ALA A 73 0.62 0.29 15.64
CA ALA A 73 1.45 0.90 16.68
C ALA A 73 1.60 2.43 16.52
N ALA A 74 1.54 2.94 15.28
CA ALA A 74 1.57 4.36 14.97
C ALA A 74 0.18 5.04 15.00
N GLY A 75 -0.91 4.29 15.29
CA GLY A 75 -2.29 4.80 15.25
C GLY A 75 -2.85 5.04 13.84
N ALA A 76 -2.14 4.61 12.80
CA ALA A 76 -2.47 4.81 11.39
C ALA A 76 -3.28 3.66 10.76
N ALA A 77 -3.50 2.55 11.46
CA ALA A 77 -4.25 1.38 10.96
C ALA A 77 -5.77 1.47 11.16
N ARG A 78 -6.28 2.60 11.66
CA ARG A 78 -7.70 2.78 11.93
C ARG A 78 -8.36 3.50 10.78
N TRP A 79 -9.55 3.05 10.42
CA TRP A 79 -10.37 3.75 9.44
C TRP A 79 -11.04 4.98 10.11
N PRO A 80 -11.16 6.14 9.45
CA PRO A 80 -11.88 7.28 10.01
C PRO A 80 -13.36 6.94 10.18
N GLU A 81 -13.90 7.11 11.38
CA GLU A 81 -15.29 6.74 11.72
C GLU A 81 -16.37 7.40 10.83
N ALA A 82 -16.02 8.49 10.14
CA ALA A 82 -16.93 9.29 9.31
C ALA A 82 -17.19 8.74 7.89
N GLY A 83 -16.65 7.59 7.48
CA GLY A 83 -16.83 7.16 6.10
C GLY A 83 -16.63 5.68 5.83
N ARG A 84 -17.60 4.80 6.16
CA ARG A 84 -17.74 3.54 5.40
C ARG A 84 -18.12 3.88 3.96
N GLY A 85 -17.15 4.28 3.15
CA GLY A 85 -17.30 4.66 1.75
C GLY A 85 -16.05 4.24 0.99
N SER A 86 -16.19 4.11 -0.33
CA SER A 86 -15.11 3.71 -1.24
C SER A 86 -13.83 4.52 -1.03
N VAL A 87 -12.67 3.86 -1.02
CA VAL A 87 -11.37 4.54 -1.04
C VAL A 87 -11.24 5.22 -2.41
N PRO A 88 -11.07 6.55 -2.48
CA PRO A 88 -10.83 7.22 -3.75
C PRO A 88 -9.56 6.66 -4.41
N GLY A 89 -9.65 6.22 -5.67
CA GLY A 89 -8.53 5.71 -6.44
C GLY A 89 -8.21 4.21 -6.31
N VAL A 90 -8.94 3.46 -5.49
CA VAL A 90 -8.81 1.98 -5.40
C VAL A 90 -9.83 1.27 -6.30
N ASP A 91 -11.05 1.81 -6.41
CA ASP A 91 -12.09 1.28 -7.31
C ASP A 91 -12.04 1.87 -8.73
N GLN A 92 -11.18 2.89 -8.94
CA GLN A 92 -10.98 3.51 -10.24
C GLN A 92 -9.73 2.88 -10.88
N GLY A 93 -9.96 1.85 -11.71
CA GLY A 93 -8.93 1.32 -12.60
C GLY A 93 -8.20 2.47 -13.28
N ALA A 94 -6.87 2.46 -13.17
CA ALA A 94 -5.95 3.51 -13.60
C ALA A 94 -6.49 4.34 -14.77
N ALA A 95 -7.06 5.52 -14.46
CA ALA A 95 -7.18 6.57 -15.44
C ALA A 95 -5.76 7.09 -15.67
N GLU A 96 -5.28 6.77 -16.86
CA GLU A 96 -4.11 7.29 -17.53
C GLU A 96 -3.98 8.81 -17.35
N GLY A 97 -2.78 9.26 -16.97
CA GLY A 97 -2.36 10.65 -17.09
C GLY A 97 -2.59 11.51 -15.84
N ASP A 98 -1.51 11.79 -15.12
CA ASP A 98 -1.15 13.21 -14.98
C ASP A 98 0.38 13.34 -15.01
N LEU A 99 0.85 13.81 -16.17
CA LEU A 99 2.20 14.27 -16.39
C LEU A 99 2.29 15.70 -15.85
N ALA A 100 3.23 15.94 -14.95
CA ALA A 100 3.86 17.24 -14.77
C ALA A 100 5.33 17.03 -14.40
#